data_AF-A0A1V5LHJ2-F1
#
_entry.id   AF-A0A1V5LHJ2-F1
#
_cell.length_a   1.000
_cell.length_b   1.000
_cell.length_c   1.000
_cell.angle_alpha   90.00
_cell.angle_beta   90.00
_cell.angle_gamma   90.00
#
_symmetry.space_group_name_H-M   'P 1'
#
loop_
_entity.id
_entity.type
_entity.pdbx_description
1 polymer ?
#
loop_
_entity_poly.entity_id
_entity_poly.type
_entity_poly.pdbx_seq_one_letter_code
_entity_poly.pdbx_strand_id
1 'polypeptide(L)'
;MGSMAYWIGRGKQPLAVDREQCNACGRCARVCPMELYPGAHREEGVMTHGDCLKCSSCVVACPRQALSFEKVPHSDEPDCVAVNQSEAS
;
A
#
# COMPACT_ATOMS: atom_id res chain seq x y z
N MET A 1 7.19 -6.51 -32.69
CA MET A 1 6.31 -7.49 -32.04
C MET A 1 6.94 -7.90 -30.72
N GLY A 2 6.17 -7.79 -29.65
CA GLY A 2 6.65 -7.80 -28.28
C GLY A 2 6.01 -6.61 -27.57
N SER A 3 4.77 -6.75 -27.13
CA SER A 3 4.18 -5.80 -26.18
C SER A 3 4.89 -6.03 -24.84
N MET A 4 6.04 -5.37 -24.68
CA MET A 4 6.91 -5.41 -23.50
C MET A 4 6.16 -4.99 -22.21
N ALA A 5 4.94 -4.47 -22.34
CA ALA A 5 4.03 -4.16 -21.24
C ALA A 5 3.52 -5.39 -20.46
N TYR A 6 3.52 -6.61 -21.01
CA TYR A 6 2.89 -7.77 -20.35
C TYR A 6 3.75 -8.39 -19.22
N TRP A 7 5.06 -8.10 -19.15
CA TRP A 7 5.96 -8.65 -18.12
C TRP A 7 6.21 -7.71 -16.93
N ILE A 8 5.78 -6.45 -16.98
CA ILE A 8 5.82 -5.49 -15.85
C ILE A 8 4.54 -5.65 -14.99
N GLY A 9 4.04 -6.89 -14.93
CA GLY A 9 2.78 -7.27 -14.33
C GLY A 9 2.88 -7.47 -12.83
N ARG A 10 2.95 -6.34 -12.11
CA ARG A 10 2.38 -6.18 -10.75
C ARG A 10 3.14 -6.90 -9.62
N GLY A 11 4.14 -6.20 -9.09
CA GLY A 11 4.50 -6.30 -7.68
C GLY A 11 3.34 -5.86 -6.80
N LYS A 12 2.38 -6.76 -6.54
CA LYS A 12 1.34 -6.55 -5.54
C LYS A 12 2.02 -6.57 -4.18
N GLN A 13 2.55 -5.43 -3.73
CA GLN A 13 3.01 -5.27 -2.35
C GLN A 13 1.83 -5.47 -1.42
N PRO A 14 1.78 -6.58 -0.68
CA PRO A 14 0.71 -6.83 0.25
C PRO A 14 1.02 -6.14 1.58
N LEU A 15 -0.01 -5.82 2.36
CA LEU A 15 0.18 -5.25 3.68
C LEU A 15 0.42 -6.38 4.67
N ALA A 16 1.61 -6.46 5.25
CA ALA A 16 1.93 -7.44 6.27
C ALA A 16 1.32 -7.04 7.62
N VAL A 17 0.83 -8.02 8.36
CA VAL A 17 0.18 -7.87 9.66
C VAL A 17 0.88 -8.78 10.65
N ASP A 18 1.54 -8.19 11.64
CA ASP A 18 2.20 -8.92 12.70
C ASP A 18 1.16 -9.35 13.75
N ARG A 19 0.95 -10.67 13.90
CA ARG A 19 0.00 -11.24 14.86
C ARG A 19 0.37 -10.97 16.32
N GLU A 20 1.66 -10.93 16.64
CA GLU A 20 2.16 -10.74 18.01
C GLU A 20 1.96 -9.28 18.46
N GLN A 21 2.14 -8.34 17.52
CA GLN A 21 1.95 -6.92 17.79
C GLN A 21 0.50 -6.44 17.60
N CYS A 22 -0.26 -7.09 16.71
CA CYS A 22 -1.64 -6.72 16.39
C CYS A 22 -2.63 -7.28 17.43
N ASN A 23 -3.13 -6.39 18.30
CA ASN A 23 -4.17 -6.70 19.28
C ASN A 23 -5.61 -6.54 18.75
N ALA A 24 -5.81 -6.43 17.43
CA ALA A 24 -7.12 -6.17 16.81
C ALA A 24 -7.88 -4.96 17.40
N CYS A 25 -7.19 -3.86 17.69
CA CYS A 25 -7.80 -2.63 18.19
C CYS A 25 -8.79 -1.92 17.24
N GLY A 26 -8.89 -2.35 15.97
CA GLY A 26 -9.80 -1.74 14.98
C GLY A 26 -9.43 -0.32 14.52
N ARG A 27 -8.30 0.25 14.98
CA ARG A 27 -7.91 1.62 14.62
C ARG A 27 -7.56 1.78 13.13
N CYS A 28 -6.96 0.75 12.54
CA CYS A 28 -6.63 0.73 11.11
C CYS A 28 -7.86 0.83 10.20
N ALA A 29 -9.01 0.23 10.58
CA ALA A 29 -10.26 0.35 9.83
C ALA A 29 -10.84 1.77 9.87
N ARG A 30 -10.77 2.43 11.03
CA ARG A 30 -11.31 3.80 11.20
C ARG A 30 -10.57 4.86 10.40
N VAL A 31 -9.27 4.68 10.17
CA VAL A 31 -8.47 5.62 9.37
C VAL A 31 -8.41 5.25 7.90
N CYS A 32 -8.96 4.09 7.52
CA CYS A 32 -8.92 3.64 6.14
C CYS A 32 -10.08 4.31 5.36
N PRO A 33 -9.79 5.11 4.32
CA PRO A 33 -10.84 5.71 3.50
C PRO A 33 -11.62 4.67 2.68
N MET A 34 -11.04 3.48 2.48
CA MET A 34 -11.66 2.35 1.79
C MET A 34 -12.34 1.37 2.77
N GLU A 35 -12.43 1.73 4.05
CA GLU A 35 -13.05 0.91 5.11
C GLU A 35 -12.46 -0.51 5.22
N LEU A 36 -11.21 -0.70 4.80
CA LEU A 36 -10.51 -1.98 4.88
C LEU A 36 -10.08 -2.26 6.32
N TYR A 37 -10.17 -3.52 6.75
CA TYR A 37 -9.75 -3.93 8.08
C TYR A 37 -8.59 -4.95 8.07
N PRO A 38 -7.33 -4.47 8.01
CA PRO A 38 -6.14 -5.33 8.07
C PRO A 38 -6.07 -6.20 9.34
N GLY A 39 -6.64 -5.73 10.45
CA GLY A 39 -6.62 -6.44 11.73
C GLY A 39 -7.45 -7.73 11.73
N ALA A 40 -8.43 -7.89 10.84
CA ALA A 40 -9.14 -9.16 10.65
C ALA A 40 -8.21 -10.22 10.05
N HIS A 41 -7.31 -9.81 9.15
CA HIS A 41 -6.34 -10.69 8.48
C HIS A 41 -5.08 -10.96 9.32
N ARG A 42 -5.12 -10.74 10.64
CA ARG A 42 -3.99 -11.06 11.54
C ARG A 42 -3.66 -12.57 11.57
N GLU A 43 -4.65 -13.41 11.29
CA GLU A 43 -4.45 -14.88 11.23
C GLU A 43 -3.74 -15.27 9.93
N GLU A 44 -4.08 -14.60 8.82
CA GLU A 44 -3.39 -14.72 7.54
C GLU A 44 -2.01 -14.05 7.56
N GLY A 45 -1.80 -13.08 8.46
CA GLY A 45 -0.56 -12.31 8.59
C GLY A 45 -0.30 -11.36 7.43
N VAL A 46 -1.21 -11.29 6.46
CA VAL A 46 -1.06 -10.49 5.25
C VAL A 46 -2.42 -10.15 4.66
N MET A 47 -2.59 -8.89 4.24
CA MET A 47 -3.78 -8.42 3.53
C MET A 47 -3.43 -8.15 2.07
N THR A 48 -4.01 -8.95 1.17
CA THR A 48 -3.84 -8.86 -0.29
C THR A 48 -5.08 -8.26 -0.96
N HIS A 49 -5.61 -7.15 -0.43
CA HIS A 49 -6.78 -6.50 -1.02
C HIS A 49 -6.41 -5.58 -2.18
N GLY A 50 -7.09 -5.72 -3.32
CA GLY A 50 -6.91 -4.86 -4.50
C GLY A 50 -7.29 -3.39 -4.25
N ASP A 51 -8.20 -3.16 -3.30
CA ASP A 51 -8.67 -1.83 -2.91
C ASP A 51 -7.71 -1.09 -1.96
N CYS A 52 -6.64 -1.76 -1.50
CA CYS A 52 -5.65 -1.10 -0.67
C CYS A 52 -4.84 -0.13 -1.55
N LEU A 53 -5.12 1.17 -1.39
CA LEU A 53 -4.39 2.26 -2.03
C LEU A 53 -2.94 2.41 -1.51
N LYS A 54 -2.55 1.64 -0.48
CA LYS A 54 -1.22 1.69 0.14
C LYS A 54 -0.83 3.09 0.62
N CYS A 55 -1.81 3.89 1.05
CA CYS A 55 -1.62 5.25 1.56
C CYS A 55 -0.85 5.32 2.89
N SER A 56 -0.48 4.19 3.49
CA SER A 56 0.21 4.07 4.78
C SER A 56 -0.50 4.64 6.02
N SER A 57 -1.71 5.18 5.88
CA SER A 57 -2.48 5.72 7.01
C SER A 57 -2.72 4.71 8.13
N CYS A 58 -2.95 3.44 7.79
CA CYS A 58 -3.12 2.38 8.77
C CYS A 58 -1.84 2.07 9.56
N VAL A 59 -0.67 2.15 8.92
CA VAL A 59 0.64 1.95 9.56
C VAL A 59 0.94 3.08 10.54
N VAL A 60 0.74 4.33 10.11
CA VAL A 60 0.95 5.53 10.95
C VAL A 60 -0.02 5.59 12.12
N ALA A 61 -1.28 5.23 11.90
CA ALA A 61 -2.28 5.22 12.96
C ALA A 61 -2.11 4.08 13.97
N CYS A 62 -1.36 3.02 13.62
CA CYS A 62 -1.18 1.87 14.48
C CYS A 62 -0.23 2.22 15.64
N PRO A 63 -0.70 2.26 16.91
CA PRO A 63 0.15 2.63 18.05
C PRO A 63 1.22 1.57 18.36
N ARG A 64 1.02 0.34 17.86
CA ARG A 64 1.95 -0.79 18.01
C ARG A 64 2.81 -1.03 16.78
N GLN A 65 2.61 -0.27 15.70
CA GLN A 65 3.31 -0.45 14.42
C GLN A 65 3.29 -1.89 13.89
N ALA A 66 2.19 -2.61 14.14
CA ALA A 66 2.01 -4.02 13.75
C ALA A 66 1.75 -4.23 12.24
N LEU A 67 1.81 -3.16 11.45
CA LEU A 67 1.47 -3.16 10.03
C LEU A 67 2.68 -2.63 9.25
N SER A 68 3.08 -3.33 8.19
CA SER A 68 4.21 -2.91 7.36
C SER A 68 3.98 -3.18 5.88
N PHE A 69 4.51 -2.30 5.03
CA PHE A 69 4.64 -2.54 3.60
C PHE A 69 6.10 -2.87 3.35
N GLU A 70 6.47 -4.15 3.33
CA GLU A 70 7.84 -4.51 3.02
C GLU A 70 8.15 -4.09 1.56
N LYS A 71 9.26 -3.36 1.39
CA LYS A 71 9.62 -2.64 0.17
C LYS A 71 9.89 -3.63 -0.96
N VAL A 72 9.10 -3.57 -2.03
CA VAL A 72 9.64 -3.86 -3.36
C VAL A 72 10.41 -2.60 -3.76
N PRO A 73 11.70 -2.69 -4.11
CA PRO A 73 12.52 -1.53 -4.43
C PRO A 73 11.85 -0.73 -5.54
N HIS A 74 11.49 0.50 -5.18
CA HIS A 74 11.02 1.51 -6.10
C HIS A 74 12.26 2.03 -6.84
N SER A 75 12.61 1.42 -7.97
CA SER A 75 13.41 2.10 -8.98
C SER A 75 12.45 2.85 -9.89
N ASP A 76 12.28 4.14 -9.57
CA ASP A 76 12.13 5.26 -10.52
C ASP A 76 10.91 5.15 -11.47
N GLU A 77 9.86 5.98 -11.42
CA GLU A 77 9.84 7.45 -11.36
C GLU A 77 8.35 7.93 -11.36
N PRO A 78 8.01 9.25 -11.33
CA PRO A 78 7.89 10.10 -10.16
C PRO A 78 6.48 10.67 -9.94
N ASP A 79 6.29 11.13 -8.71
CA ASP A 79 5.33 12.13 -8.29
C ASP A 79 5.43 13.40 -9.16
N CYS A 80 4.27 13.98 -9.45
CA CYS A 80 4.01 15.27 -10.09
C CYS A 80 5.08 16.39 -9.94
N VAL A 81 5.85 16.68 -11.00
CA VAL A 81 6.47 18.02 -11.15
C VAL A 81 6.37 18.50 -12.61
N ALA A 82 5.79 19.69 -12.76
CA ALA A 82 5.77 20.56 -13.95
C ALA A 82 4.67 20.33 -15.02
N VAL A 83 3.41 20.61 -14.66
CA VAL A 83 2.56 21.38 -15.61
C VAL A 83 3.08 22.81 -15.58
N ASN A 84 4.04 23.12 -16.45
CA ASN A 84 4.34 24.47 -16.95
C ASN A 84 5.58 24.41 -17.87
N GLN A 85 5.35 24.39 -19.19
CA GLN A 85 5.70 25.51 -20.09
C GLN A 85 5.61 25.11 -21.56
N SER A 86 4.73 25.83 -22.27
CA SER A 86 4.92 26.32 -23.64
C SER A 86 4.81 25.31 -24.79
N GLU A 87 3.57 25.01 -25.17
CA GLU A 87 3.22 24.78 -26.58
C GLU A 87 3.37 26.09 -27.36
N ALA A 88 4.58 26.37 -27.85
CA ALA A 88 4.83 27.40 -28.85
C ALA A 88 6.14 27.12 -29.60
N SER A 89 6.06 26.41 -30.72
CA SER A 89 6.72 26.72 -32.01
C SER A 89 6.48 25.60 -33.01
#